data_AF-A0A1T4YZZ3-F1
#
_entry.id   AF-A0A1T4YZZ3-F1
#
_cell.length_a   1.000
_cell.length_b   1.000
_cell.length_c   1.000
_cell.angle_alpha   90.00
_cell.angle_beta   90.00
_cell.angle_gamma   90.00
#
_symmetry.space_group_name_H-M   'P 1'
#
loop_
_entity.id
_entity.type
_entity.pdbx_description
1 polymer ?
#
loop_
_entity_poly.entity_id
_entity_poly.type
_entity_poly.pdbx_seq_one_letter_code
_entity_poly.pdbx_strand_id
1 'polypeptide(L)'
;MGLAIMLLVLGLSFFLPTQTAAATTEMYVYAKNDIFLRTKPNQHADKLGTIKNHSKVTVLSSSNGWSLVQTGKNKGYVYTSALSKKEQKAVPTTVTGNLTPADGLILTYAPSFLDDQKETFFAKKEEEYTYLYNKNSSVYPYLSNLTYIEDNERLLMGVSSSDFIFLNVSYPLKQGAYTKNQSFMAEEKILVESTTKTITVKAGSFRNVVILRFPDGSRVYLAKGNGVIKSTDGNGKITIELASVKQEK
;
A
#
# COMPACT_ATOMS: atom_id res chain seq x y z
N MET A 1 55.55 31.89 70.16
CA MET A 1 54.59 32.04 69.04
C MET A 1 54.46 30.68 68.39
N GLY A 2 53.27 30.09 68.37
CA GLY A 2 53.03 28.78 67.74
C GLY A 2 51.88 28.02 68.42
N LEU A 3 50.65 28.23 67.95
CA LEU A 3 49.49 27.42 68.28
C LEU A 3 49.03 26.77 66.96
N ALA A 4 49.14 25.44 66.85
CA ALA A 4 48.66 24.69 65.70
C ALA A 4 47.30 24.07 66.04
N ILE A 5 46.25 24.48 65.33
CA ILE A 5 44.91 23.90 65.42
C ILE A 5 44.76 22.91 64.27
N MET A 6 44.60 21.62 64.62
CA MET A 6 44.35 20.54 63.67
C MET A 6 42.83 20.44 63.41
N LEU A 7 42.41 20.77 62.19
CA LEU A 7 41.03 20.65 61.73
C LEU A 7 40.77 19.24 61.22
N LEU A 8 39.90 18.50 61.91
CA LEU A 8 39.40 17.18 61.51
C LEU A 8 38.25 17.36 60.50
N VAL A 9 38.45 16.96 59.24
CA VAL A 9 37.41 16.98 58.21
C VAL A 9 36.75 15.61 58.14
N LEU A 10 35.50 15.49 58.60
CA LEU A 10 34.65 14.31 58.37
C LEU A 10 34.12 14.34 56.92
N GLY A 11 34.56 13.41 56.08
CA GLY A 11 34.00 13.22 54.74
C GLY A 11 32.72 12.37 54.80
N LEU A 12 31.56 12.98 54.53
CA LEU A 12 30.33 12.24 54.19
C LEU A 12 30.39 11.82 52.72
N SER A 13 30.50 10.53 52.46
CA SER A 13 30.38 9.95 51.11
C SER A 13 28.90 9.86 50.71
N PHE A 14 28.42 10.78 49.89
CA PHE A 14 27.12 10.65 49.24
C PHE A 14 27.21 9.61 48.11
N PHE A 15 26.64 8.43 48.32
CA PHE A 15 26.37 7.48 47.23
C PHE A 15 25.17 7.98 46.41
N LEU A 16 25.43 8.50 45.22
CA LEU A 16 24.37 8.74 44.23
C LEU A 16 24.04 7.41 43.54
N PRO A 17 22.79 6.90 43.63
CA PRO A 17 22.40 5.75 42.82
C PRO A 17 22.44 6.15 41.34
N THR A 18 23.23 5.43 40.55
CA THR A 18 23.23 5.56 39.09
C THR A 18 21.89 5.08 38.56
N GLN A 19 21.02 6.01 38.16
CA GLN A 19 19.73 5.70 37.55
C GLN A 19 19.96 5.11 36.14
N THR A 20 19.86 3.79 36.03
CA THR A 20 19.85 3.10 34.74
C THR A 20 18.67 3.59 33.92
N ALA A 21 18.93 4.24 32.78
CA ALA A 21 17.89 4.62 31.85
C ALA A 21 17.14 3.36 31.39
N ALA A 22 15.83 3.30 31.63
CA ALA A 22 15.01 2.19 31.15
C ALA A 22 15.11 2.12 29.62
N ALA A 23 15.46 0.95 29.10
CA ALA A 23 15.52 0.72 27.67
C ALA A 23 14.14 0.97 27.05
N THR A 24 14.06 1.97 26.16
CA THR A 24 12.85 2.23 25.38
C THR A 24 12.92 1.47 24.06
N THR A 25 11.77 1.19 23.46
CA THR A 25 11.69 0.51 22.17
C THR A 25 10.68 1.20 21.27
N GLU A 26 11.08 1.53 20.05
CA GLU A 26 10.13 1.99 19.04
C GLU A 26 9.28 0.82 18.54
N MET A 27 7.96 1.01 18.53
CA MET A 27 6.99 0.06 17.99
C MET A 27 5.90 0.82 17.22
N TYR A 28 5.01 0.08 16.59
CA TYR A 28 3.91 0.59 15.79
C TYR A 28 2.59 0.06 16.33
N VAL A 29 1.54 0.88 16.26
CA VAL A 29 0.19 0.39 16.53
C VAL A 29 -0.21 -0.58 15.42
N TYR A 30 -0.66 -1.77 15.82
CA TYR A 30 -1.21 -2.77 14.93
C TYR A 30 -2.45 -3.41 15.56
N ALA A 31 -3.60 -2.82 15.25
CA ALA A 31 -4.92 -3.27 15.69
C ALA A 31 -5.90 -3.26 14.51
N LYS A 32 -7.16 -3.65 14.74
CA LYS A 32 -8.21 -3.55 13.72
C LYS A 32 -8.61 -2.09 13.42
N ASN A 33 -8.55 -1.24 14.44
CA ASN A 33 -8.93 0.18 14.40
C ASN A 33 -7.91 1.01 15.19
N ASP A 34 -8.10 2.32 15.20
CA ASP A 34 -7.41 3.22 16.12
C ASP A 34 -7.63 2.81 17.58
N ILE A 35 -6.65 3.10 18.44
CA ILE A 35 -6.66 2.70 19.85
C ILE A 35 -6.72 3.92 20.77
N PHE A 36 -7.22 3.73 21.99
CA PHE A 36 -7.24 4.80 23.00
C PHE A 36 -5.97 4.78 23.84
N LEU A 37 -5.37 5.95 24.02
CA LEU A 37 -4.35 6.18 25.04
C LEU A 37 -5.05 6.42 26.39
N ARG A 38 -4.68 5.67 27.43
CA ARG A 38 -5.37 5.72 28.73
C ARG A 38 -4.49 6.25 29.86
N THR A 39 -5.13 6.82 30.89
CA THR A 39 -4.45 7.34 32.09
C THR A 39 -3.82 6.25 32.94
N LYS A 40 -4.41 5.04 32.95
CA LYS A 40 -3.98 3.88 33.76
C LYS A 40 -4.06 2.58 32.94
N PRO A 41 -3.33 1.51 33.32
CA PRO A 41 -3.41 0.19 32.68
C PRO A 41 -4.71 -0.54 33.04
N ASN A 42 -5.84 0.06 32.67
CA ASN A 42 -7.18 -0.42 32.95
C ASN A 42 -8.11 -0.06 31.79
N GLN A 43 -8.91 -1.03 31.34
CA GLN A 43 -9.83 -0.89 30.21
C GLN A 43 -10.92 0.17 30.42
N HIS A 44 -11.24 0.50 31.67
CA HIS A 44 -12.22 1.50 32.07
C HIS A 44 -11.61 2.85 32.46
N ALA A 45 -10.28 2.99 32.42
CA ALA A 45 -9.63 4.26 32.72
C ALA A 45 -9.92 5.33 31.65
N ASP A 46 -9.85 6.60 32.07
CA ASP A 46 -10.07 7.74 31.20
C ASP A 46 -9.18 7.72 29.97
N LYS A 47 -9.76 8.19 28.86
CA LYS A 47 -9.09 8.27 27.56
C LYS A 47 -8.40 9.63 27.47
N LEU A 48 -7.08 9.62 27.37
CA LEU A 48 -6.25 10.80 27.10
C LEU A 48 -6.31 11.23 25.63
N GLY A 49 -6.65 10.29 24.74
CA GLY A 49 -6.79 10.55 23.32
C GLY A 49 -6.83 9.27 22.50
N THR A 50 -6.74 9.44 21.19
CA THR A 50 -6.75 8.37 20.19
C THR A 50 -5.40 8.33 19.48
N ILE A 51 -4.85 7.13 19.28
CA ILE A 51 -3.65 6.88 18.48
C ILE A 51 -4.10 6.18 17.21
N LYS A 52 -3.77 6.78 16.06
CA LYS A 52 -4.08 6.18 14.76
C LYS A 52 -3.38 4.85 14.62
N ASN A 53 -4.08 3.84 14.10
CA ASN A 53 -3.47 2.58 13.73
C ASN A 53 -2.28 2.81 12.80
N HIS A 54 -1.26 1.94 12.86
CA HIS A 54 0.00 2.07 12.12
C HIS A 54 0.93 3.21 12.55
N SER A 55 0.53 4.07 13.49
CA SER A 55 1.39 5.14 14.01
C SER A 55 2.55 4.57 14.82
N LYS A 56 3.72 5.22 14.71
CA LYS A 56 4.88 4.94 15.56
C LYS A 56 4.63 5.43 16.98
N VAL A 57 5.06 4.64 17.97
CA VAL A 57 5.05 4.97 19.39
C VAL A 57 6.35 4.53 20.04
N THR A 58 6.76 5.21 21.10
CA THR A 58 7.89 4.80 21.94
C THR A 58 7.37 4.06 23.15
N VAL A 59 7.71 2.79 23.31
CA VAL A 59 7.34 2.00 24.48
C VAL A 59 8.38 2.23 25.57
N LEU A 60 7.89 2.67 26.73
CA LEU A 60 8.70 2.99 27.90
C LEU A 60 8.76 1.83 28.89
N SER A 61 7.67 1.08 29.01
CA SER A 61 7.60 -0.13 29.83
C SER A 61 6.42 -1.00 29.37
N SER A 62 6.44 -2.28 29.75
CA SER A 62 5.33 -3.20 29.52
C SER A 62 5.19 -4.14 30.72
N SER A 63 3.97 -4.34 31.18
CA SER A 63 3.65 -5.25 32.28
C SER A 63 2.16 -5.61 32.23
N ASN A 64 1.82 -6.87 32.56
CA ASN A 64 0.44 -7.34 32.70
C ASN A 64 -0.47 -7.03 31.49
N GLY A 65 0.06 -7.16 30.27
CA GLY A 65 -0.69 -6.92 29.02
C GLY A 65 -0.88 -5.45 28.65
N TRP A 66 -0.30 -4.52 29.42
CA TRP A 66 -0.30 -3.10 29.13
C TRP A 66 1.11 -2.58 28.86
N SER A 67 1.21 -1.63 27.93
CA SER A 67 2.42 -0.90 27.63
C SER A 67 2.22 0.57 27.94
N LEU A 68 3.13 1.16 28.72
CA LEU A 68 3.24 2.61 28.83
C LEU A 68 3.95 3.11 27.58
N VAL A 69 3.28 3.94 26.79
CA VAL A 69 3.79 4.47 25.53
C VAL A 69 3.83 5.98 25.55
N GLN A 70 4.76 6.54 24.77
CA GLN A 70 4.83 7.95 24.44
C GLN A 70 4.50 8.14 22.96
N THR A 71 3.63 9.09 22.69
CA THR A 71 3.25 9.53 21.34
C THR A 71 3.22 11.06 21.30
N GLY A 72 4.14 11.66 20.55
CA GLY A 72 4.41 13.10 20.63
C GLY A 72 4.72 13.53 22.07
N LYS A 73 3.92 14.46 22.60
CA LYS A 73 4.04 15.00 23.97
C LYS A 73 3.25 14.19 25.02
N ASN A 74 2.39 13.27 24.60
CA ASN A 74 1.49 12.53 25.49
C ASN A 74 2.09 11.19 25.91
N LYS A 75 1.90 10.82 27.18
CA LYS A 75 2.26 9.52 27.75
C LYS A 75 1.02 8.85 28.33
N GLY A 76 0.88 7.55 28.14
CA GLY A 76 -0.24 6.78 28.69
C GLY A 76 -0.19 5.30 28.31
N TYR A 77 -1.22 4.58 28.71
CA TYR A 77 -1.25 3.12 28.62
C TYR A 77 -2.09 2.65 27.43
N VAL A 78 -1.59 1.62 26.75
CA VAL A 78 -2.27 0.88 25.68
C VAL A 78 -2.12 -0.62 25.91
N TYR A 79 -2.95 -1.44 25.28
CA TYR A 79 -2.74 -2.89 25.29
C TYR A 79 -1.46 -3.25 24.54
N THR A 80 -0.62 -4.09 25.14
CA THR A 80 0.61 -4.58 24.51
C THR A 80 0.31 -5.36 23.22
N SER A 81 -0.81 -6.08 23.18
CA SER A 81 -1.26 -6.83 21.99
C SER A 81 -1.61 -5.95 20.79
N ALA A 82 -1.80 -4.65 20.99
CA ALA A 82 -2.03 -3.68 19.92
C ALA A 82 -0.73 -3.11 19.34
N LEU A 83 0.44 -3.63 19.74
CA LEU A 83 1.75 -3.13 19.32
C LEU A 83 2.52 -4.18 18.51
N SER A 84 3.27 -3.71 17.53
CA SER A 84 4.12 -4.52 16.66
C SER A 84 5.48 -3.86 16.49
N LYS A 85 6.55 -4.65 16.54
CA LYS A 85 7.90 -4.18 16.16
C LYS A 85 8.01 -3.89 14.67
N LYS A 86 7.17 -4.53 13.84
CA LYS A 86 7.14 -4.32 12.40
C LYS A 86 6.22 -3.16 12.07
N GLU A 87 6.76 -2.20 11.32
CA GLU A 87 5.96 -1.17 10.67
C GLU A 87 4.99 -1.81 9.68
N GLN A 88 3.71 -1.57 9.89
CA GLN A 88 2.67 -1.94 8.94
C GLN A 88 2.26 -0.66 8.24
N LYS A 89 2.62 -0.49 6.96
CA LYS A 89 2.19 0.69 6.20
C LYS A 89 0.67 0.65 6.09
N ALA A 90 0.01 1.78 6.38
CA ALA A 90 -1.42 1.92 6.15
C ALA A 90 -1.71 1.56 4.68
N VAL A 91 -2.66 0.65 4.48
CA VAL A 91 -3.01 0.20 3.13
C VAL A 91 -3.76 1.33 2.43
N PRO A 92 -3.33 1.78 1.24
CA PRO A 92 -3.96 2.92 0.59
C PRO A 92 -5.41 2.58 0.21
N THR A 93 -6.36 3.27 0.82
CA THR A 93 -7.79 3.17 0.48
C THR A 93 -8.20 4.07 -0.68
N THR A 94 -7.27 4.91 -1.15
CA THR A 94 -7.43 5.82 -2.28
C THR A 94 -6.21 5.69 -3.17
N VAL A 95 -6.41 5.51 -4.47
CA VAL A 95 -5.36 5.43 -5.49
C VAL A 95 -5.56 6.56 -6.50
N THR A 96 -4.48 7.24 -6.86
CA THR A 96 -4.49 8.42 -7.74
C THR A 96 -3.51 8.29 -8.91
N GLY A 97 -3.03 7.08 -9.21
CA GLY A 97 -2.05 6.86 -10.26
C GLY A 97 -1.10 5.68 -10.01
N ASN A 98 -0.13 5.54 -10.92
CA ASN A 98 0.87 4.47 -10.99
C ASN A 98 0.29 3.08 -11.24
N LEU A 99 -0.86 2.99 -11.89
CA LEU A 99 -1.47 1.72 -12.27
C LEU A 99 -0.97 1.23 -13.64
N THR A 100 -0.14 1.99 -14.34
CA THR A 100 0.52 1.56 -15.58
C THR A 100 1.75 0.66 -15.32
N PRO A 101 2.14 -0.19 -16.29
CA PRO A 101 3.40 -0.90 -16.24
C PRO A 101 4.60 0.04 -16.07
N ALA A 102 5.60 -0.36 -15.28
CA ALA A 102 6.88 0.31 -15.23
C ALA A 102 7.65 0.14 -16.56
N ASP A 103 8.57 1.07 -16.83
CA ASP A 103 9.42 1.03 -18.02
C ASP A 103 10.31 -0.22 -18.05
N GLY A 104 10.52 -0.78 -19.24
CA GLY A 104 11.35 -1.96 -19.46
C GLY A 104 10.78 -3.28 -18.92
N LEU A 105 9.51 -3.31 -18.51
CA LEU A 105 8.86 -4.57 -18.13
C LEU A 105 8.57 -5.44 -19.36
N ILE A 106 8.83 -6.73 -19.23
CA ILE A 106 8.38 -7.76 -20.16
C ILE A 106 7.23 -8.52 -19.49
N LEU A 107 6.02 -8.32 -20.01
CA LEU A 107 4.78 -8.85 -19.47
C LEU A 107 4.27 -9.96 -20.38
N THR A 108 3.98 -11.14 -19.83
CA THR A 108 3.38 -12.23 -20.60
C THR A 108 2.00 -12.55 -20.04
N TYR A 109 1.00 -12.62 -20.92
CA TYR A 109 -0.39 -12.90 -20.57
C TYR A 109 -0.84 -14.23 -21.18
N ALA A 110 -1.70 -14.96 -20.46
CA ALA A 110 -2.35 -16.18 -20.94
C ALA A 110 -3.55 -16.53 -20.02
N PRO A 111 -4.81 -16.26 -20.41
CA PRO A 111 -5.24 -15.65 -21.70
C PRO A 111 -4.77 -14.19 -21.87
N SER A 112 -4.68 -13.72 -23.13
CA SER A 112 -4.30 -12.34 -23.49
C SER A 112 -5.54 -11.43 -23.67
N PHE A 113 -5.33 -10.19 -24.11
CA PHE A 113 -6.35 -9.14 -24.15
C PHE A 113 -7.37 -9.30 -25.27
N LEU A 114 -6.93 -9.73 -26.45
CA LEU A 114 -7.77 -9.82 -27.65
C LEU A 114 -8.11 -11.26 -28.04
N ASP A 115 -7.35 -12.23 -27.53
CA ASP A 115 -7.59 -13.66 -27.74
C ASP A 115 -7.11 -14.49 -26.54
N ASP A 116 -7.51 -15.77 -26.54
CA ASP A 116 -7.15 -16.70 -25.47
C ASP A 116 -5.70 -17.20 -25.54
N GLN A 117 -4.91 -16.74 -26.52
CA GLN A 117 -3.53 -17.18 -26.71
C GLN A 117 -2.60 -16.51 -25.71
N LYS A 118 -1.38 -17.05 -25.68
CA LYS A 118 -0.28 -16.50 -24.90
C LYS A 118 0.41 -15.41 -25.71
N GLU A 119 0.48 -14.21 -25.16
CA GLU A 119 1.21 -13.09 -25.77
C GLU A 119 2.24 -12.49 -24.80
N THR A 120 3.32 -11.95 -25.35
CA THR A 120 4.36 -11.26 -24.60
C THR A 120 4.52 -9.84 -25.11
N PHE A 121 4.45 -8.89 -24.18
CA PHE A 121 4.56 -7.46 -24.44
C PHE A 121 5.79 -6.87 -23.77
N PHE A 122 6.42 -5.93 -24.44
CA PHE A 122 7.54 -5.13 -23.97
C PHE A 122 7.01 -3.72 -23.66
N ALA A 123 7.09 -3.33 -22.39
CA ALA A 123 6.60 -2.06 -21.90
C ALA A 123 7.64 -0.97 -22.12
N LYS A 124 7.24 0.12 -22.78
CA LYS A 124 8.01 1.34 -22.92
C LYS A 124 7.20 2.50 -22.38
N LYS A 125 7.72 3.22 -21.39
CA LYS A 125 7.04 4.34 -20.76
C LYS A 125 7.63 5.67 -21.24
N GLU A 126 6.75 6.57 -21.68
CA GLU A 126 7.10 7.91 -22.15
C GLU A 126 6.07 8.89 -21.60
N GLU A 127 6.48 9.71 -20.64
CA GLU A 127 5.59 10.67 -19.95
C GLU A 127 4.32 10.00 -19.37
N GLU A 128 3.13 10.40 -19.84
CA GLU A 128 1.83 9.83 -19.46
C GLU A 128 1.49 8.52 -20.20
N TYR A 129 2.26 8.17 -21.23
CA TYR A 129 2.02 6.99 -22.06
C TYR A 129 2.82 5.78 -21.57
N THR A 130 2.21 4.61 -21.62
CA THR A 130 2.93 3.33 -21.52
C THR A 130 2.51 2.43 -22.66
N TYR A 131 3.43 2.18 -23.58
CA TYR A 131 3.22 1.39 -24.78
C TYR A 131 3.59 -0.06 -24.52
N LEU A 132 2.74 -0.98 -24.97
CA LEU A 132 2.99 -2.43 -24.93
C LEU A 132 3.19 -2.97 -26.35
N TYR A 133 4.43 -3.30 -26.68
CA TYR A 133 4.80 -3.85 -27.99
C TYR A 133 4.84 -5.37 -27.95
N ASN A 134 4.13 -6.05 -28.84
CA ASN A 134 4.36 -7.47 -29.10
C ASN A 134 5.29 -7.61 -30.31
N LYS A 135 6.51 -8.12 -30.11
CA LYS A 135 7.52 -8.27 -31.18
C LYS A 135 7.12 -9.27 -32.27
N ASN A 136 6.13 -10.12 -32.01
CA ASN A 136 5.58 -11.07 -32.99
C ASN A 136 4.39 -10.48 -33.77
N SER A 137 3.97 -9.26 -33.45
CA SER A 137 2.88 -8.57 -34.12
C SER A 137 3.29 -8.09 -35.51
N SER A 138 2.39 -8.16 -36.49
CA SER A 138 2.61 -7.65 -37.85
C SER A 138 2.81 -6.13 -37.91
N VAL A 139 2.40 -5.40 -36.87
CA VAL A 139 2.56 -3.93 -36.78
C VAL A 139 3.84 -3.50 -36.06
N TYR A 140 4.62 -4.43 -35.51
CA TYR A 140 5.90 -4.15 -34.88
C TYR A 140 6.99 -3.86 -35.95
N PRO A 141 7.96 -2.94 -35.72
CA PRO A 141 8.13 -2.07 -34.55
C PRO A 141 7.39 -0.73 -34.63
N TYR A 142 6.58 -0.52 -35.67
CA TYR A 142 6.01 0.80 -35.99
C TYR A 142 4.92 1.23 -35.01
N LEU A 143 4.09 0.29 -34.56
CA LEU A 143 3.02 0.54 -33.59
C LEU A 143 3.12 -0.42 -32.40
N SER A 144 2.74 0.08 -31.23
CA SER A 144 2.44 -0.76 -30.08
C SER A 144 1.12 -1.49 -30.30
N ASN A 145 0.90 -2.59 -29.59
CA ASN A 145 -0.36 -3.33 -29.65
C ASN A 145 -1.38 -2.70 -28.70
N LEU A 146 -0.95 -2.38 -27.48
CA LEU A 146 -1.78 -1.76 -26.45
C LEU A 146 -1.09 -0.50 -25.93
N THR A 147 -1.90 0.47 -25.50
CA THR A 147 -1.40 1.70 -24.89
C THR A 147 -2.18 1.97 -23.61
N TYR A 148 -1.43 2.33 -22.57
CA TYR A 148 -1.97 3.02 -21.40
C TYR A 148 -1.72 4.52 -21.52
N ILE A 149 -2.66 5.32 -21.03
CA ILE A 149 -2.50 6.75 -20.78
C ILE A 149 -2.89 7.00 -19.33
N GLU A 150 -1.99 7.57 -18.54
CA GLU A 150 -2.22 7.82 -17.12
C GLU A 150 -1.73 9.21 -16.71
N ASP A 151 -2.68 10.03 -16.31
CA ASP A 151 -2.47 11.38 -15.81
C ASP A 151 -3.04 11.51 -14.37
N ASN A 152 -3.16 12.72 -13.85
CA ASN A 152 -3.70 12.98 -12.51
C ASN A 152 -5.24 12.86 -12.43
N GLU A 153 -5.93 12.80 -13.57
CA GLU A 153 -7.39 12.76 -13.69
C GLU A 153 -7.93 11.37 -14.03
N ARG A 154 -7.17 10.54 -14.75
CA ARG A 154 -7.65 9.24 -15.24
C ARG A 154 -6.55 8.22 -15.54
N LEU A 155 -7.01 6.97 -15.68
CA LEU A 155 -6.30 5.87 -16.30
C LEU A 155 -7.11 5.37 -17.51
N LEU A 156 -6.50 5.39 -18.69
CA LEU A 156 -7.05 4.82 -19.92
C LEU A 156 -6.16 3.69 -20.42
N MET A 157 -6.78 2.62 -20.93
CA MET A 157 -6.11 1.50 -21.59
C MET A 157 -6.95 1.01 -22.77
N GLY A 158 -6.31 0.79 -23.92
CA GLY A 158 -6.94 0.22 -25.10
C GLY A 158 -5.96 -0.31 -26.12
N VAL A 159 -6.48 -0.70 -27.29
CA VAL A 159 -5.69 -1.04 -28.46
C VAL A 159 -5.12 0.24 -29.07
N SER A 160 -3.81 0.25 -29.31
CA SER A 160 -3.10 1.43 -29.82
C SER A 160 -3.67 1.89 -31.16
N SER A 161 -3.71 3.22 -31.36
CA SER A 161 -4.16 3.85 -32.61
C SER A 161 -5.58 3.44 -33.04
N SER A 162 -6.45 3.10 -32.07
CA SER A 162 -7.84 2.74 -32.30
C SER A 162 -8.78 3.37 -31.25
N ASP A 163 -10.07 3.28 -31.49
CA ASP A 163 -11.15 3.61 -30.56
C ASP A 163 -11.53 2.44 -29.63
N PHE A 164 -10.81 1.31 -29.69
CA PHE A 164 -11.12 0.14 -28.88
C PHE A 164 -10.48 0.24 -27.49
N ILE A 165 -11.28 0.76 -26.55
CA ILE A 165 -10.90 1.04 -25.16
C ILE A 165 -11.41 -0.06 -24.23
N PHE A 166 -10.50 -0.63 -23.43
CA PHE A 166 -10.84 -1.62 -22.40
C PHE A 166 -11.22 -0.97 -21.07
N LEU A 167 -10.59 0.15 -20.75
CA LEU A 167 -10.75 0.83 -19.47
C LEU A 167 -10.47 2.33 -19.64
N ASN A 168 -11.31 3.19 -19.09
CA ASN A 168 -11.06 4.64 -19.03
C ASN A 168 -11.72 5.19 -17.76
N VAL A 169 -10.98 5.15 -16.66
CA VAL A 169 -11.51 5.41 -15.32
C VAL A 169 -10.98 6.69 -14.72
N SER A 170 -11.87 7.44 -14.06
CA SER A 170 -11.49 8.68 -13.37
C SER A 170 -10.81 8.39 -12.02
N TYR A 171 -9.73 9.12 -11.75
CA TYR A 171 -9.16 9.27 -10.42
C TYR A 171 -9.96 10.31 -9.59
N PRO A 172 -9.91 10.23 -8.24
CA PRO A 172 -9.28 9.20 -7.43
C PRO A 172 -10.11 7.92 -7.31
N LEU A 173 -9.45 6.76 -7.29
CA LEU A 173 -10.08 5.45 -7.04
C LEU A 173 -10.13 5.18 -5.53
N LYS A 174 -11.29 5.42 -4.92
CA LYS A 174 -11.53 5.21 -3.48
C LYS A 174 -12.24 3.89 -3.24
N GLN A 175 -11.67 3.00 -2.42
CA GLN A 175 -12.26 1.72 -2.07
C GLN A 175 -13.70 1.88 -1.54
N GLY A 176 -14.61 1.06 -2.08
CA GLY A 176 -16.04 1.07 -1.76
C GLY A 176 -16.85 2.18 -2.43
N ALA A 177 -16.21 3.10 -3.16
CA ALA A 177 -16.88 4.13 -3.93
C ALA A 177 -17.05 3.71 -5.40
N TYR A 178 -17.99 4.37 -6.08
CA TYR A 178 -18.12 4.26 -7.52
C TYR A 178 -17.23 5.30 -8.21
N THR A 179 -16.62 4.92 -9.33
CA THR A 179 -15.95 5.84 -10.26
C THR A 179 -16.63 5.78 -11.62
N LYS A 180 -16.34 6.78 -12.47
CA LYS A 180 -16.79 6.84 -13.85
C LYS A 180 -15.86 6.00 -14.72
N ASN A 181 -16.43 5.17 -15.58
CA ASN A 181 -15.77 4.56 -16.71
C ASN A 181 -16.37 5.14 -17.99
N GLN A 182 -15.55 5.76 -18.83
CA GLN A 182 -15.98 6.38 -20.08
C GLN A 182 -15.70 5.45 -21.26
N SER A 183 -16.74 4.77 -21.74
CA SER A 183 -16.67 4.04 -23.02
C SER A 183 -17.05 4.95 -24.19
N PHE A 184 -16.82 4.47 -25.41
CA PHE A 184 -17.28 5.15 -26.64
C PHE A 184 -18.81 5.35 -26.67
N MET A 185 -19.58 4.41 -26.12
CA MET A 185 -21.05 4.43 -26.20
C MET A 185 -21.72 5.21 -25.07
N ALA A 186 -21.16 5.12 -23.86
CA ALA A 186 -21.72 5.73 -22.66
C ALA A 186 -20.71 5.81 -21.52
N GLU A 187 -20.97 6.76 -20.61
CA GLU A 187 -20.39 6.74 -19.27
C GLU A 187 -21.16 5.72 -18.41
N GLU A 188 -20.43 4.81 -17.78
CA GLU A 188 -20.98 3.90 -16.78
C GLU A 188 -20.31 4.10 -15.42
N LYS A 189 -21.00 3.72 -14.35
CA LYS A 189 -20.44 3.74 -13.00
C LYS A 189 -19.97 2.35 -12.63
N ILE A 190 -18.70 2.23 -12.28
CA ILE A 190 -18.10 0.98 -11.82
C ILE A 190 -17.68 1.10 -10.36
N LEU A 191 -17.74 0.00 -9.62
CA LEU A 191 -17.37 -0.05 -8.21
C LEU A 191 -15.86 -0.26 -8.05
N VAL A 192 -15.20 0.56 -7.26
CA VAL A 192 -13.84 0.28 -6.75
C VAL A 192 -13.97 -0.72 -5.60
N GLU A 193 -14.07 -2.00 -5.92
CA GLU A 193 -14.34 -3.08 -4.96
C GLU A 193 -13.21 -3.21 -3.93
N SER A 194 -11.96 -3.03 -4.35
CA SER A 194 -10.82 -3.03 -3.44
C SER A 194 -9.67 -2.17 -3.96
N THR A 195 -8.86 -1.67 -3.03
CA THR A 195 -7.51 -1.13 -3.28
C THR A 195 -6.48 -1.76 -2.34
N THR A 196 -6.89 -2.78 -1.58
CA THR A 196 -6.17 -3.28 -0.40
C THR A 196 -5.96 -4.79 -0.43
N LYS A 197 -6.73 -5.53 -1.24
CA LYS A 197 -6.62 -6.99 -1.37
C LYS A 197 -5.27 -7.39 -1.96
N THR A 198 -4.79 -8.54 -1.52
CA THR A 198 -3.70 -9.26 -2.18
C THR A 198 -4.31 -10.24 -3.17
N ILE A 199 -3.86 -10.22 -4.43
CA ILE A 199 -4.35 -11.11 -5.49
C ILE A 199 -3.18 -11.91 -6.02
N THR A 200 -3.38 -13.22 -6.11
CA THR A 200 -2.43 -14.14 -6.74
C THR A 200 -2.91 -14.46 -8.16
N VAL A 201 -1.97 -14.39 -9.10
CA VAL A 201 -2.08 -14.84 -10.49
C VAL A 201 -0.87 -15.72 -10.81
N LYS A 202 -0.82 -16.30 -12.01
CA LYS A 202 0.34 -17.07 -12.49
C LYS A 202 1.70 -16.36 -12.32
N ALA A 203 1.76 -15.04 -12.50
CA ALA A 203 2.98 -14.25 -12.30
C ALA A 203 3.39 -14.02 -10.83
N GLY A 204 2.56 -14.40 -9.86
CA GLY A 204 2.84 -14.23 -8.43
C GLY A 204 1.73 -13.50 -7.67
N SER A 205 2.05 -13.04 -6.46
CA SER A 205 1.11 -12.33 -5.57
C SER A 205 1.38 -10.83 -5.55
N PHE A 206 0.35 -10.05 -5.84
CA PHE A 206 0.36 -8.59 -5.85
C PHE A 206 -0.45 -8.06 -4.68
N ARG A 207 0.12 -7.14 -3.91
CA ARG A 207 -0.55 -6.46 -2.78
C ARG A 207 -1.22 -5.17 -3.26
N ASN A 208 -2.20 -4.68 -2.51
CA ASN A 208 -2.87 -3.40 -2.75
C ASN A 208 -3.47 -3.31 -4.16
N VAL A 209 -4.08 -4.41 -4.60
CA VAL A 209 -4.63 -4.52 -5.96
C VAL A 209 -5.90 -3.71 -6.03
N VAL A 210 -5.98 -2.85 -7.05
CA VAL A 210 -7.20 -2.15 -7.42
C VAL A 210 -8.09 -3.13 -8.15
N ILE A 211 -9.28 -3.38 -7.61
CA ILE A 211 -10.29 -4.25 -8.21
C ILE A 211 -11.46 -3.36 -8.61
N LEU A 212 -11.70 -3.29 -9.90
CA LEU A 212 -12.82 -2.57 -10.49
C LEU A 212 -13.88 -3.59 -10.87
N ARG A 213 -15.11 -3.40 -10.38
CA ARG A 213 -16.26 -4.28 -10.68
C ARG A 213 -17.28 -3.52 -11.51
N PHE A 214 -17.58 -4.05 -12.69
CA PHE A 214 -18.54 -3.52 -13.64
C PHE A 214 -19.97 -3.93 -13.28
N PRO A 215 -21.00 -3.26 -13.83
CA PRO A 215 -22.41 -3.59 -13.58
C PRO A 215 -22.80 -5.02 -13.95
N ASP A 216 -22.18 -5.59 -14.99
CA ASP A 216 -22.38 -6.98 -15.42
C ASP A 216 -21.71 -8.02 -14.50
N GLY A 217 -21.02 -7.57 -13.46
CA GLY A 217 -20.30 -8.40 -12.50
C GLY A 217 -18.86 -8.72 -12.90
N SER A 218 -18.44 -8.36 -14.11
CA SER A 218 -17.06 -8.53 -14.57
C SER A 218 -16.09 -7.68 -13.75
N ARG A 219 -14.82 -8.06 -13.75
CA ARG A 219 -13.78 -7.38 -12.96
C ARG A 219 -12.49 -7.19 -13.72
N VAL A 220 -11.85 -6.06 -13.46
CA VAL A 220 -10.46 -5.77 -13.86
C VAL A 220 -9.62 -5.59 -12.60
N TYR A 221 -8.45 -6.22 -12.57
CA TYR A 221 -7.53 -6.21 -11.45
C TYR A 221 -6.23 -5.52 -11.88
N LEU A 222 -5.90 -4.40 -11.24
CA LEU A 222 -4.73 -3.57 -11.56
C LEU A 222 -3.75 -3.56 -10.39
N ALA A 223 -2.47 -3.79 -10.68
CA ALA A 223 -1.40 -3.67 -9.69
C ALA A 223 -0.48 -2.50 -10.01
N LYS A 224 -0.07 -1.79 -8.95
CA LYS A 224 0.80 -0.62 -9.07
C LYS A 224 2.12 -0.99 -9.78
N GLY A 225 2.44 -0.29 -10.85
CA GLY A 225 3.65 -0.51 -11.64
C GLY A 225 3.59 -1.72 -12.59
N ASN A 226 2.45 -2.41 -12.71
CA ASN A 226 2.31 -3.60 -13.54
C ASN A 226 1.18 -3.54 -14.56
N GLY A 227 0.22 -2.62 -14.44
CA GLY A 227 -0.96 -2.65 -15.30
C GLY A 227 -2.00 -3.65 -14.83
N VAL A 228 -2.75 -4.17 -15.80
CA VAL A 228 -3.74 -5.22 -15.60
C VAL A 228 -3.00 -6.51 -15.24
N ILE A 229 -3.34 -7.13 -14.12
CA ILE A 229 -2.79 -8.44 -13.74
C ILE A 229 -3.79 -9.58 -14.03
N LYS A 230 -5.08 -9.26 -14.09
CA LYS A 230 -6.17 -10.21 -14.33
C LYS A 230 -7.43 -9.47 -14.78
N SER A 231 -8.27 -10.15 -15.56
CA SER A 231 -9.68 -9.80 -15.74
C SER A 231 -10.56 -11.05 -15.65
N THR A 232 -11.81 -10.86 -15.25
CA THR A 232 -12.82 -11.94 -15.20
C THR A 232 -14.15 -11.48 -15.77
N ASP A 233 -14.90 -12.39 -16.39
CA ASP A 233 -16.30 -12.15 -16.77
C ASP A 233 -17.24 -12.08 -15.55
N GLY A 234 -18.53 -11.83 -15.79
CA GLY A 234 -19.55 -11.75 -14.74
C GLY A 234 -19.75 -13.04 -13.92
N ASN A 235 -19.33 -14.19 -14.46
CA ASN A 235 -19.38 -15.49 -13.79
C ASN A 235 -18.07 -15.82 -13.05
N GLY A 236 -17.06 -14.95 -13.16
CA GLY A 236 -15.75 -15.14 -12.54
C GLY A 236 -14.77 -15.99 -13.38
N LYS A 237 -15.10 -16.34 -14.62
CA LYS A 237 -14.15 -16.99 -15.54
C LYS A 237 -13.03 -15.99 -15.87
N ILE A 238 -11.79 -16.44 -15.77
CA ILE A 238 -10.62 -15.65 -16.13
C ILE A 238 -10.61 -15.42 -17.65
N THR A 239 -10.53 -14.15 -18.05
CA THR A 239 -10.47 -13.72 -19.46
C THR A 239 -9.14 -13.08 -19.82
N ILE A 240 -8.39 -12.58 -18.84
CA ILE A 240 -7.02 -12.09 -18.98
C ILE A 240 -6.26 -12.53 -17.74
N GLU A 241 -5.03 -13.03 -17.87
CA GLU A 241 -4.18 -13.32 -16.71
C GLU A 241 -2.70 -13.10 -17.00
N LEU A 242 -2.06 -12.30 -16.16
CA LEU A 242 -0.62 -12.10 -16.20
C LEU A 242 0.10 -13.37 -15.75
N ALA A 243 0.81 -13.98 -16.69
CA ALA A 243 1.53 -15.23 -16.55
C ALA A 243 2.98 -15.05 -16.07
N SER A 244 3.65 -13.96 -16.46
CA SER A 244 4.97 -13.63 -15.94
C SER A 244 5.31 -12.15 -16.06
N VAL A 245 6.15 -11.65 -15.16
CA VAL A 245 6.78 -10.33 -15.20
C VAL A 245 8.30 -10.51 -15.19
N LYS A 246 9.00 -9.87 -16.12
CA LYS A 246 10.47 -9.81 -16.16
C LYS A 246 10.91 -8.37 -16.44
N GLN A 247 12.18 -8.06 -16.17
CA GLN A 247 12.82 -6.81 -16.58
C GLN A 247 13.67 -7.06 -17.83
N GLU A 248 13.64 -6.16 -18.80
CA GLU A 248 14.61 -6.13 -19.89
C GLU A 248 16.02 -5.90 -19.30
N LYS A 249 17.00 -6.68 -19.78
CA LYS A 249 18.38 -6.64 -19.28
C LYS A 249 19.17 -5.53 -19.94
#